data_AF-A0A6I9YLV0-F1
#
_entry.id   AF-A0A6I9YLV0-F1
#
_cell.length_a   1.000
_cell.length_b   1.000
_cell.length_c   1.000
_cell.angle_alpha   90.00
_cell.angle_beta   90.00
_cell.angle_gamma   90.00
#
_symmetry.space_group_name_H-M   'P 1'
#
loop_
_entity.id
_entity.type
_entity.pdbx_description
1 polymer ?
#
loop_
_entity_poly.entity_id
_entity_poly.type
_entity_poly.pdbx_seq_one_letter_code
_entity_poly.pdbx_strand_id
1 'polypeptide(L)'
;MGCPGTRPLSVPMLLLLLLPLLLVNGEQRAELLSPFFGTKSRYEELHPHLLRDPLSLGRPLSGFPLPPASCTPLQLSAVVRHGTRFPTRKQIEKLARLHGLLLRRGDGSGGGGRCSVAERLSGWEMWYQPEVDGKLAPKGSRDMSSLAKRLASRFPSLLAPGRRLAFTSSSKHRCVESSDAFREGLRQALYGRMSEGRKNGEFGPTTTRLFPNAWPWVIAIVHERSKPISSPVIIQFGHAETLQPLLSLMGYFKDKVPLNASNYRHQSKRKFRTGRIVPYAANLLFVLYHCEQAKSPKDEYKVQILLNEKLLPFTYSGKKVSLYSKLKNHYQFSLQNCEFAKVCSIDEKCPRINS
;
A
#
# COMPACT_ATOMS: atom_id res chain seq x y z
N MET A 1 -32.99 48.46 37.73
CA MET A 1 -32.32 47.65 36.69
C MET A 1 -32.29 46.21 37.19
N GLY A 2 -33.25 45.39 36.77
CA GLY A 2 -33.35 43.97 37.17
C GLY A 2 -32.78 43.07 36.08
N CYS A 3 -31.94 42.11 36.47
CA CYS A 3 -31.29 41.15 35.59
C CYS A 3 -32.31 40.29 34.81
N PRO A 4 -32.05 39.95 33.54
CA PRO A 4 -32.94 39.11 32.74
C PRO A 4 -32.93 37.66 33.25
N GLY A 5 -34.13 37.11 33.45
CA GLY A 5 -34.34 35.74 33.92
C GLY A 5 -33.84 34.70 32.92
N THR A 6 -32.94 33.84 33.37
CA THR A 6 -32.52 32.64 32.67
C THR A 6 -33.63 31.59 32.76
N ARG A 7 -34.28 31.29 31.62
CA ARG A 7 -35.18 30.14 31.53
C ARG A 7 -34.35 28.85 31.56
N PRO A 8 -34.74 27.83 32.34
CA PRO A 8 -34.05 26.54 32.30
C PRO A 8 -34.28 25.89 30.93
N LEU A 9 -33.19 25.50 30.27
CA LEU A 9 -33.24 24.68 29.06
C LEU A 9 -33.99 23.39 29.40
N SER A 10 -35.00 23.03 28.60
CA SER A 10 -35.73 21.78 28.79
C SER A 10 -34.75 20.59 28.64
N VAL A 11 -34.93 19.57 29.48
CA VAL A 11 -34.13 18.33 29.52
C VAL A 11 -33.85 17.72 28.12
N PRO A 12 -34.77 17.75 27.14
CA PRO A 12 -34.49 17.25 25.78
C PRO A 12 -33.42 18.05 25.03
N MET A 13 -33.33 19.36 25.27
CA MET A 13 -32.40 20.25 24.57
C MET A 13 -30.97 20.08 25.11
N LEU A 14 -30.83 19.76 26.40
CA LEU A 14 -29.53 19.41 27.01
C LEU A 14 -29.02 18.04 26.52
N LEU A 15 -29.92 17.06 26.31
CA LEU A 15 -29.57 15.76 25.71
C LEU A 15 -29.09 15.89 24.25
N LEU A 16 -29.74 16.76 23.46
CA LEU A 16 -29.35 17.05 22.07
C LEU A 16 -28.00 17.78 21.96
N LEU A 17 -27.64 18.60 22.96
CA LEU A 17 -26.34 19.28 23.04
C LEU A 17 -25.20 18.39 23.58
N LEU A 18 -25.53 17.33 24.34
CA LEU A 18 -24.57 16.36 24.87
C LEU A 18 -24.37 15.13 23.96
N LEU A 19 -25.26 14.89 23.00
CA LEU A 19 -25.13 13.81 22.01
C LEU A 19 -23.79 13.84 21.24
N PRO A 20 -23.25 14.99 20.80
CA PRO A 20 -21.94 15.05 20.15
C PRO A 20 -20.76 14.74 21.09
N LEU A 21 -20.91 14.99 22.40
CA LEU A 21 -19.91 14.72 23.43
C LEU A 21 -19.89 13.24 23.85
N LEU A 22 -21.05 12.58 23.81
CA LEU A 22 -21.19 11.13 24.00
C LEU A 22 -20.77 10.32 22.76
N LEU A 23 -20.68 10.97 21.59
CA LEU A 23 -20.23 10.39 20.31
C LEU A 23 -18.76 10.66 19.99
N VAL A 24 -17.93 11.06 20.96
CA VAL A 24 -16.46 11.03 20.77
C VAL A 24 -15.99 9.57 20.82
N ASN A 25 -16.35 8.85 19.76
CA ASN A 25 -16.12 7.44 19.55
C ASN A 25 -14.63 7.15 19.37
N GLY A 26 -14.24 5.89 19.61
CA GLY A 26 -12.87 5.40 19.36
C GLY A 26 -12.35 5.68 17.94
N GLU A 27 -13.24 5.95 16.98
CA GLU A 27 -12.91 6.34 15.60
C GLU A 27 -12.20 7.70 15.51
N GLN A 28 -12.70 8.76 16.16
CA GLN A 28 -12.04 10.08 16.16
C GLN A 28 -10.66 10.04 16.85
N ARG A 29 -10.53 9.22 17.91
CA ARG A 29 -9.24 9.01 18.58
C ARG A 29 -8.25 8.22 17.71
N ALA A 30 -8.74 7.26 16.92
CA ALA A 30 -7.91 6.52 15.97
C ALA A 30 -7.37 7.44 14.85
N GLU A 31 -8.18 8.40 14.38
CA GLU A 31 -7.74 9.40 13.39
C GLU A 31 -6.62 10.31 13.91
N LEU A 32 -6.66 10.70 15.20
CA LEU A 32 -5.60 11.52 15.82
C LEU A 32 -4.25 10.80 15.88
N LEU A 33 -4.25 9.47 16.07
CA LEU A 33 -3.04 8.66 16.20
C LEU A 33 -2.54 8.11 14.87
N SER A 34 -3.40 8.06 13.86
CA SER A 34 -3.12 7.51 12.54
C SER A 34 -1.81 8.00 11.88
N PRO A 35 -1.42 9.28 12.03
CA PRO A 35 -0.19 9.80 11.43
C PRO A 35 1.11 9.24 12.02
N PHE A 36 1.05 8.55 13.16
CA PHE A 36 2.21 8.08 13.94
C PHE A 36 2.54 6.60 13.74
N PHE A 37 1.67 5.81 13.10
CA PHE A 37 1.88 4.37 12.92
C PHE A 37 2.94 4.01 11.86
N GLY A 38 3.43 4.98 11.09
CA GLY A 38 4.45 4.76 10.07
C GLY A 38 4.04 3.66 9.08
N THR A 39 4.90 2.69 8.80
CA THR A 39 4.54 1.58 7.88
C THR A 39 3.39 0.70 8.39
N LYS A 40 2.93 0.86 9.64
CA LYS A 40 1.78 0.12 10.19
C LYS A 40 0.46 0.86 10.05
N SER A 41 0.45 2.02 9.38
CA SER A 41 -0.80 2.72 9.03
C SER A 41 -1.70 1.86 8.13
N ARG A 42 -3.01 2.03 8.33
CA ARG A 42 -4.06 1.41 7.51
C ARG A 42 -4.05 2.02 6.12
N TYR A 43 -4.54 1.31 5.12
CA TYR A 43 -4.59 1.85 3.75
C TYR A 43 -5.59 3.00 3.62
N GLU A 44 -6.66 2.93 4.41
CA GLU A 44 -7.76 3.90 4.48
C GLU A 44 -7.32 5.28 4.97
N GLU A 45 -6.17 5.39 5.66
CA GLU A 45 -5.60 6.68 6.04
C GLU A 45 -5.25 7.55 4.81
N LEU A 46 -4.97 6.90 3.68
CA LEU A 46 -4.76 7.59 2.40
C LEU A 46 -6.06 7.80 1.61
N HIS A 47 -7.09 7.02 1.94
CA HIS A 47 -8.34 6.92 1.19
C HIS A 47 -9.53 6.70 2.14
N PRO A 48 -9.97 7.73 2.89
CA PRO A 48 -11.00 7.57 3.92
C PRO A 48 -12.35 7.06 3.39
N HIS A 49 -12.65 7.30 2.12
CA HIS A 49 -13.86 6.80 1.46
C HIS A 49 -13.96 5.27 1.45
N LEU A 50 -12.83 4.56 1.55
CA LEU A 50 -12.80 3.09 1.59
C LEU A 50 -13.36 2.50 2.89
N LEU A 51 -13.50 3.31 3.95
CA LEU A 51 -14.18 2.89 5.18
C LEU A 51 -15.68 2.69 4.95
N ARG A 52 -16.28 3.44 4.02
CA ARG A 52 -17.71 3.34 3.66
C ARG A 52 -17.93 2.38 2.51
N ASP A 53 -17.11 2.48 1.47
CA ASP A 53 -17.17 1.62 0.30
C ASP A 53 -15.76 1.14 -0.08
N PRO A 54 -15.39 -0.10 0.29
CA PRO A 54 -14.09 -0.68 -0.05
C PRO A 54 -13.81 -0.79 -1.56
N LEU A 55 -14.84 -0.69 -2.41
CA LEU A 55 -14.72 -0.79 -3.87
C LEU A 55 -14.76 0.57 -4.56
N SER A 56 -14.98 1.66 -3.83
CA SER A 56 -15.00 3.01 -4.38
C SER A 56 -13.68 3.33 -5.06
N LEU A 57 -13.75 3.89 -6.28
CA LEU A 57 -12.58 4.36 -7.02
C LEU A 57 -12.10 5.74 -6.57
N GLY A 58 -12.88 6.40 -5.71
CA GLY A 58 -12.69 7.78 -5.28
C GLY A 58 -13.20 8.78 -6.31
N ARG A 59 -12.83 10.05 -6.12
CA ARG A 59 -13.14 11.08 -7.12
C ARG A 59 -12.37 10.81 -8.41
N PRO A 60 -12.98 11.05 -9.60
CA PRO A 60 -12.27 10.96 -10.86
C PRO A 60 -10.96 11.75 -10.83
N LEU A 61 -9.87 11.12 -11.26
CA LEU A 61 -8.56 11.74 -11.29
C LEU A 61 -8.41 12.47 -12.62
N SER A 62 -8.29 13.80 -12.59
CA SER A 62 -8.06 14.59 -13.80
C SER A 62 -6.86 14.04 -14.59
N GLY A 63 -7.11 13.68 -15.86
CA GLY A 63 -6.12 13.09 -16.76
C GLY A 63 -5.79 11.61 -16.50
N PHE A 64 -6.67 10.87 -15.82
CA PHE A 64 -6.51 9.42 -15.63
C PHE A 64 -7.87 8.66 -15.63
N PRO A 65 -7.96 7.52 -16.36
CA PRO A 65 -6.99 7.02 -17.34
C PRO A 65 -6.76 8.03 -18.48
N LEU A 66 -5.72 7.83 -19.30
CA LEU A 66 -5.63 8.62 -20.54
C LEU A 66 -6.88 8.36 -21.39
N PRO A 67 -7.42 9.39 -22.09
CA PRO A 67 -8.65 9.24 -22.86
C PRO A 67 -8.52 8.10 -23.89
N PRO A 68 -9.43 7.11 -23.90
CA PRO A 68 -9.35 5.96 -24.82
C PRO A 68 -9.29 6.34 -26.29
N ALA A 69 -9.97 7.44 -26.67
CA ALA A 69 -9.93 8.01 -28.02
C ALA A 69 -8.53 8.48 -28.46
N SER A 70 -7.60 8.62 -27.53
CA SER A 70 -6.24 9.10 -27.78
C SER A 70 -5.16 8.08 -27.40
N CYS A 71 -5.42 7.25 -26.39
CA CYS A 71 -4.44 6.29 -25.86
C CYS A 71 -5.16 5.10 -25.19
N THR A 72 -4.76 3.87 -25.51
CA THR A 72 -5.27 2.64 -24.91
C THR A 72 -4.24 2.04 -23.94
N PRO A 73 -4.66 1.55 -22.75
CA PRO A 73 -3.75 0.84 -21.84
C PRO A 73 -3.24 -0.46 -22.49
N LEU A 74 -1.91 -0.59 -22.57
CA LEU A 74 -1.23 -1.73 -23.20
C LEU A 74 -0.62 -2.70 -22.18
N GLN A 75 -0.03 -2.17 -21.10
CA GLN A 75 0.60 -2.96 -20.05
C GLN A 75 0.37 -2.34 -18.68
N LEU A 76 0.16 -3.19 -17.67
CA LEU A 76 0.15 -2.81 -16.26
C LEU A 76 1.21 -3.62 -15.52
N SER A 77 2.18 -2.93 -14.92
CA SER A 77 3.11 -3.56 -13.98
C SER A 77 2.96 -2.97 -12.59
N ALA A 78 2.88 -3.81 -11.57
CA ALA A 78 2.63 -3.38 -10.20
C ALA A 78 3.56 -4.06 -9.20
N VAL A 79 4.09 -3.27 -8.27
CA VAL A 79 4.73 -3.76 -7.03
C VAL A 79 3.80 -3.42 -5.87
N VAL A 80 3.33 -4.44 -5.18
CA VAL A 80 2.31 -4.36 -4.14
C VAL A 80 2.87 -4.89 -2.83
N ARG A 81 2.75 -4.12 -1.76
CA ARG A 81 3.04 -4.59 -0.41
C ARG A 81 1.90 -5.49 0.05
N HIS A 82 2.24 -6.55 0.78
CA HIS A 82 1.25 -7.38 1.47
C HIS A 82 0.22 -6.56 2.29
N GLY A 83 -0.96 -7.15 2.49
CA GLY A 83 -2.04 -6.56 3.27
C GLY A 83 -1.73 -6.45 4.77
N THR A 84 -2.72 -5.97 5.53
CA THR A 84 -2.66 -5.91 6.99
C THR A 84 -2.30 -7.26 7.62
N ARG A 85 -1.36 -7.27 8.58
CA ARG A 85 -0.88 -8.50 9.23
C ARG A 85 -0.84 -8.35 10.74
N PHE A 86 -0.76 -9.49 11.41
CA PHE A 86 -0.46 -9.55 12.84
C PHE A 86 1.00 -9.14 13.14
N PRO A 87 1.31 -8.77 14.40
CA PRO A 87 2.68 -8.54 14.83
C PRO A 87 3.57 -9.79 14.62
N THR A 88 4.87 -9.59 14.50
CA THR A 88 5.81 -10.72 14.45
C THR A 88 6.00 -11.32 15.85
N ARG A 89 6.42 -12.57 15.97
CA ARG A 89 6.69 -13.25 17.24
C ARG A 89 7.52 -12.40 18.21
N LYS A 90 8.62 -11.84 17.73
CA LYS A 90 9.47 -10.90 18.50
C LYS A 90 8.70 -9.70 19.09
N GLN A 91 7.68 -9.20 18.40
CA GLN A 91 6.84 -8.09 18.88
C GLN A 91 5.74 -8.59 19.83
N ILE A 92 5.16 -9.75 19.56
CA ILE A 92 4.20 -10.41 20.46
C ILE A 92 4.85 -10.66 21.81
N GLU A 93 6.06 -11.21 21.85
CA GLU A 93 6.82 -11.44 23.09
C GLU A 93 7.13 -10.12 23.83
N LYS A 94 7.45 -9.04 23.11
CA LYS A 94 7.65 -7.71 23.71
C LYS A 94 6.36 -7.16 24.33
N LEU A 95 5.23 -7.31 23.64
CA LEU A 95 3.92 -6.90 24.13
C LEU A 95 3.52 -7.72 25.37
N ALA A 96 3.74 -9.04 25.35
CA ALA A 96 3.47 -9.92 26.48
C ALA A 96 4.30 -9.52 27.72
N ARG A 97 5.59 -9.21 27.54
CA ARG A 97 6.43 -8.71 28.65
C ARG A 97 5.92 -7.39 29.21
N LEU A 98 5.54 -6.43 28.35
CA LEU A 98 4.97 -5.16 28.79
C LEU A 98 3.64 -5.37 29.53
N HIS A 99 2.77 -6.24 29.01
CA HIS A 99 1.50 -6.59 29.62
C HIS A 99 1.69 -7.20 31.01
N GLY A 100 2.64 -8.13 31.17
CA GLY A 100 2.99 -8.69 32.48
C GLY A 100 3.50 -7.65 33.48
N LEU A 101 4.25 -6.64 33.04
CA LEU A 101 4.66 -5.51 33.89
C LEU A 101 3.48 -4.62 34.31
N LEU A 102 2.48 -4.44 33.44
CA LEU A 102 1.29 -3.66 33.76
C LEU A 102 0.41 -4.38 34.79
N LEU A 103 0.25 -5.69 34.67
CA LEU A 103 -0.50 -6.51 35.64
C LEU A 103 0.15 -6.45 37.03
N ARG A 104 1.47 -6.64 37.13
CA ARG A 104 2.24 -6.57 38.38
C ARG A 104 2.27 -5.19 39.06
N ARG A 105 1.78 -4.16 38.38
CA ARG A 105 1.70 -2.79 38.94
C ARG A 105 0.25 -2.42 39.29
N GLY A 106 -0.72 -2.98 38.58
CA GLY A 106 -2.13 -2.84 38.89
C GLY A 106 -2.55 -3.55 40.18
N ASP A 107 -1.76 -4.53 40.65
CA ASP A 107 -2.00 -5.28 41.89
C ASP A 107 -1.61 -4.51 43.18
N GLY A 108 -1.08 -3.29 43.08
CA GLY A 108 -0.76 -2.43 44.23
C GLY A 108 0.55 -2.79 44.96
N SER A 109 1.35 -3.73 44.43
CA SER A 109 2.56 -4.26 45.10
C SER A 109 3.77 -3.33 45.08
N GLY A 110 3.72 -2.21 44.35
CA GLY A 110 4.85 -1.29 44.19
C GLY A 110 4.52 0.06 44.81
N GLY A 111 5.27 0.49 45.83
CA GLY A 111 5.11 1.76 46.56
C GLY A 111 5.27 3.06 45.75
N GLY A 112 5.19 3.01 44.41
CA GLY A 112 5.11 4.18 43.54
C GLY A 112 3.66 4.44 43.13
N GLY A 113 3.19 5.67 43.34
CA GLY A 113 1.78 6.08 43.18
C GLY A 113 1.04 5.54 41.93
N ARG A 114 -0.30 5.45 42.07
CA ARG A 114 -1.22 4.90 41.07
C ARG A 114 -1.07 5.64 39.73
N CYS A 115 -0.77 4.89 38.66
CA CYS A 115 -0.73 5.43 37.30
C CYS A 115 -2.02 5.03 36.57
N SER A 116 -2.95 5.97 36.41
CA SER A 116 -4.27 5.74 35.81
C SER A 116 -4.23 5.22 34.36
N VAL A 117 -3.14 5.48 33.63
CA VAL A 117 -2.92 4.91 32.29
C VAL A 117 -2.52 3.44 32.41
N ALA A 118 -1.62 3.11 33.34
CA ALA A 118 -1.18 1.73 33.54
C ALA A 118 -2.33 0.84 34.02
N GLU A 119 -3.18 1.34 34.93
CA GLU A 119 -4.39 0.64 35.41
C GLU A 119 -5.40 0.40 34.27
N ARG A 120 -5.58 1.36 33.35
CA ARG A 120 -6.45 1.13 32.18
C ARG A 120 -5.85 0.13 31.19
N LEU A 121 -4.53 0.15 31.02
CA LEU A 121 -3.84 -0.76 30.10
C LEU A 121 -3.69 -2.17 30.67
N SER A 122 -3.67 -2.35 31.99
CA SER A 122 -3.66 -3.69 32.60
C SER A 122 -4.96 -4.45 32.36
N GLY A 123 -6.08 -3.74 32.17
CA GLY A 123 -7.35 -4.32 31.73
C GLY A 123 -7.40 -4.73 30.26
N TRP A 124 -6.37 -4.42 29.46
CA TRP A 124 -6.29 -4.89 28.07
C TRP A 124 -5.93 -6.38 28.03
N GLU A 125 -6.63 -7.16 27.21
CA GLU A 125 -6.35 -8.58 27.02
C GLU A 125 -5.26 -8.79 25.95
N MET A 126 -4.26 -9.62 26.28
CA MET A 126 -3.20 -10.01 25.34
C MET A 126 -3.68 -11.09 24.37
N TRP A 127 -4.51 -10.70 23.41
CA TRP A 127 -5.09 -11.59 22.39
C TRP A 127 -4.12 -12.08 21.29
N TYR A 128 -2.85 -11.66 21.33
CA TYR A 128 -1.87 -12.09 20.33
C TYR A 128 -1.14 -13.34 20.79
N GLN A 129 -1.41 -14.44 20.11
CA GLN A 129 -0.73 -15.71 20.34
C GLN A 129 0.50 -15.86 19.42
N PRO A 130 1.60 -16.51 19.85
CA PRO A 130 2.82 -16.63 19.05
C PRO A 130 2.62 -17.24 17.65
N GLU A 131 1.57 -18.05 17.46
CA GLU A 131 1.23 -18.78 16.24
C GLU A 131 0.76 -17.87 15.11
N VAL A 132 0.39 -16.61 15.41
CA VAL A 132 0.03 -15.61 14.39
C VAL A 132 1.23 -14.83 13.85
N ASP A 133 2.47 -15.26 14.15
CA ASP A 133 3.73 -14.60 13.77
C ASP A 133 3.76 -14.01 12.36
N GLY A 134 3.44 -12.71 12.27
CA GLY A 134 3.45 -11.97 11.02
C GLY A 134 2.52 -12.51 9.93
N LYS A 135 1.56 -13.40 10.27
CA LYS A 135 0.55 -13.95 9.35
C LYS A 135 -0.34 -12.85 8.81
N LEU A 136 -0.85 -13.01 7.58
CA LEU A 136 -1.81 -12.07 7.04
C LEU A 136 -3.07 -12.09 7.92
N ALA A 137 -3.55 -10.91 8.30
CA ALA A 137 -4.78 -10.82 9.06
C ALA A 137 -5.98 -10.99 8.12
N PRO A 138 -7.17 -11.39 8.60
CA PRO A 138 -8.38 -11.42 7.78
C PRO A 138 -8.66 -10.08 7.08
N LYS A 139 -8.38 -8.96 7.76
CA LYS A 139 -8.41 -7.61 7.17
C LYS A 139 -7.44 -7.49 5.99
N GLY A 140 -6.23 -8.01 6.10
CA GLY A 140 -5.24 -8.00 5.03
C GLY A 140 -5.69 -8.75 3.79
N SER A 141 -6.34 -9.90 3.94
CA SER A 141 -6.95 -10.60 2.81
C SER A 141 -8.02 -9.74 2.12
N ARG A 142 -8.89 -9.08 2.89
CA ARG A 142 -9.89 -8.13 2.36
C ARG A 142 -9.26 -6.92 1.66
N ASP A 143 -8.14 -6.40 2.18
CA ASP A 143 -7.40 -5.30 1.54
C ASP A 143 -7.00 -5.66 0.10
N MET A 144 -6.43 -6.85 -0.06
CA MET A 144 -5.91 -7.34 -1.33
C MET A 144 -7.04 -7.68 -2.32
N SER A 145 -8.09 -8.35 -1.84
CA SER A 145 -9.27 -8.66 -2.65
C SER A 145 -9.97 -7.40 -3.15
N SER A 146 -10.12 -6.39 -2.29
CA SER A 146 -10.75 -5.11 -2.66
C SER A 146 -9.85 -4.33 -3.63
N LEU A 147 -8.54 -4.29 -3.40
CA LEU A 147 -7.58 -3.67 -4.33
C LEU A 147 -7.68 -4.30 -5.72
N ALA A 148 -7.73 -5.63 -5.81
CA ALA A 148 -7.90 -6.33 -7.08
C ALA A 148 -9.17 -5.91 -7.83
N LYS A 149 -10.33 -5.88 -7.14
CA LYS A 149 -11.62 -5.46 -7.72
C LYS A 149 -11.58 -4.01 -8.20
N ARG A 150 -10.96 -3.11 -7.44
CA ARG A 150 -10.79 -1.70 -7.82
C ARG A 150 -9.87 -1.56 -9.03
N LEU A 151 -8.80 -2.35 -9.14
CA LEU A 151 -7.92 -2.33 -10.30
C LEU A 151 -8.62 -2.91 -11.54
N ALA A 152 -9.38 -4.00 -11.41
CA ALA A 152 -10.19 -4.55 -12.50
C ALA A 152 -11.19 -3.52 -13.05
N SER A 153 -11.83 -2.77 -12.15
CA SER A 153 -12.77 -1.69 -12.52
C SER A 153 -12.07 -0.51 -13.21
N ARG A 154 -10.81 -0.20 -12.85
CA ARG A 154 -10.05 0.91 -13.46
C ARG A 154 -9.41 0.56 -14.79
N PHE A 155 -9.03 -0.70 -15.00
CA PHE A 155 -8.34 -1.17 -16.20
C PHE A 155 -9.07 -2.35 -16.85
N PRO A 156 -10.34 -2.17 -17.25
CA PRO A 156 -11.16 -3.26 -17.77
C PRO A 156 -10.61 -3.87 -19.06
N SER A 157 -9.82 -3.14 -19.85
CA SER A 157 -9.19 -3.67 -21.06
C SER A 157 -8.00 -4.60 -20.77
N LEU A 158 -7.30 -4.39 -19.65
CA LEU A 158 -6.11 -5.17 -19.24
C LEU A 158 -6.46 -6.32 -18.30
N LEU A 159 -7.38 -6.08 -17.37
CA LEU A 159 -7.87 -7.04 -16.40
C LEU A 159 -9.24 -7.56 -16.87
N ALA A 160 -9.20 -8.39 -17.92
CA ALA A 160 -10.38 -9.02 -18.53
C ALA A 160 -10.23 -10.54 -18.58
N PRO A 161 -11.33 -11.31 -18.69
CA PRO A 161 -11.27 -12.74 -18.96
C PRO A 161 -10.39 -13.05 -20.19
N GLY A 162 -9.62 -14.14 -20.12
CA GLY A 162 -8.74 -14.58 -21.21
C GLY A 162 -7.42 -13.79 -21.36
N ARG A 163 -7.20 -12.70 -20.62
CA ARG A 163 -5.91 -12.02 -20.58
C ARG A 163 -4.89 -12.84 -19.79
N ARG A 164 -3.62 -12.81 -20.21
CA ARG A 164 -2.51 -13.42 -19.47
C ARG A 164 -2.05 -12.47 -18.35
N LEU A 165 -2.04 -12.97 -17.12
CA LEU A 165 -1.58 -12.24 -15.94
C LEU A 165 -0.44 -13.02 -15.29
N ALA A 166 0.65 -12.33 -14.96
CA ALA A 166 1.78 -12.90 -14.25
C ALA A 166 1.79 -12.41 -12.79
N PHE A 167 1.87 -13.36 -11.85
CA PHE A 167 1.96 -13.07 -10.42
C PHE A 167 3.26 -13.60 -9.85
N THR A 168 3.99 -12.76 -9.12
CA THR A 168 5.18 -13.17 -8.38
C THR A 168 5.08 -12.69 -6.94
N SER A 169 5.54 -13.47 -5.96
CA SER A 169 5.48 -13.08 -4.55
C SER A 169 6.75 -13.46 -3.80
N SER A 170 7.17 -12.62 -2.85
CA SER A 170 8.18 -13.02 -1.87
C SER A 170 7.77 -14.26 -1.10
N SER A 171 8.77 -15.03 -0.69
CA SER A 171 8.59 -16.30 0.04
C SER A 171 8.01 -16.14 1.44
N LYS A 172 7.70 -14.93 1.90
CA LYS A 172 7.03 -14.74 3.19
C LYS A 172 5.55 -15.08 3.04
N HIS A 173 5.02 -15.97 3.91
CA HIS A 173 3.62 -16.42 3.91
C HIS A 173 2.62 -15.29 3.67
N ARG A 174 2.72 -14.18 4.43
CA ARG A 174 1.86 -13.00 4.26
C ARG A 174 1.84 -12.38 2.85
N CYS A 175 2.92 -12.50 2.08
CA CYS A 175 2.98 -12.01 0.70
C CYS A 175 2.32 -13.00 -0.25
N VAL A 176 2.56 -14.30 -0.07
CA VAL A 176 1.91 -15.37 -0.82
C VAL A 176 0.39 -15.32 -0.61
N GLU A 177 -0.04 -15.29 0.65
CA GLU A 177 -1.46 -15.15 1.03
C GLU A 177 -2.08 -13.86 0.49
N SER A 178 -1.29 -12.77 0.40
CA SER A 178 -1.76 -11.52 -0.21
C SER A 178 -1.94 -11.66 -1.73
N SER A 179 -1.04 -12.38 -2.40
CA SER A 179 -1.16 -12.71 -3.82
C SER A 179 -2.43 -13.53 -4.08
N ASP A 180 -2.67 -14.55 -3.25
CA ASP A 180 -3.83 -15.42 -3.40
C ASP A 180 -5.15 -14.66 -3.14
N ALA A 181 -5.20 -13.83 -2.09
CA ALA A 181 -6.36 -12.98 -1.83
C ALA A 181 -6.63 -11.96 -2.95
N PHE A 182 -5.56 -11.42 -3.57
CA PHE A 182 -5.67 -10.54 -4.73
C PHE A 182 -6.21 -11.30 -5.96
N ARG A 183 -5.67 -12.48 -6.27
CA ARG A 183 -6.14 -13.34 -7.37
C ARG A 183 -7.61 -13.72 -7.20
N GLU A 184 -8.01 -14.04 -5.97
CA GLU A 184 -9.41 -14.32 -5.65
C GLU A 184 -10.31 -13.09 -5.83
N GLY A 185 -9.86 -11.90 -5.42
CA GLY A 185 -10.55 -10.65 -5.70
C GLY A 185 -10.74 -10.38 -7.19
N LEU A 186 -9.71 -10.64 -8.01
CA LEU A 186 -9.82 -10.57 -9.47
C LEU A 186 -10.81 -11.59 -10.00
N ARG A 187 -10.73 -12.86 -9.57
CA ARG A 187 -11.66 -13.91 -10.00
C ARG A 187 -13.10 -13.50 -9.72
N GLN A 188 -13.39 -12.97 -8.53
CA GLN A 188 -14.71 -12.45 -8.18
C GLN A 188 -15.12 -11.27 -9.06
N ALA A 189 -14.22 -10.35 -9.37
CA ALA A 189 -14.52 -9.21 -10.25
C ALA A 189 -14.87 -9.65 -11.68
N LEU A 190 -14.15 -10.64 -12.22
CA LEU A 190 -14.29 -11.08 -13.60
C LEU A 190 -15.40 -12.11 -13.81
N TYR A 191 -15.59 -13.02 -12.85
CA TYR A 191 -16.47 -14.18 -13.01
C TYR A 191 -17.61 -14.23 -11.99
N GLY A 192 -17.63 -13.35 -10.98
CA GLY A 192 -18.67 -13.36 -9.93
C GLY A 192 -20.08 -12.99 -10.41
N ARG A 193 -20.25 -12.58 -11.68
CA ARG A 193 -21.56 -12.37 -12.33
C ARG A 193 -22.02 -13.56 -13.19
N MET A 194 -21.19 -14.59 -13.36
CA MET A 194 -21.53 -15.77 -14.16
C MET A 194 -22.11 -16.84 -13.24
N SER A 195 -23.35 -17.26 -13.51
CA SER A 195 -23.98 -18.45 -12.93
C SER A 195 -23.05 -19.68 -13.06
N GLU A 196 -23.17 -20.62 -12.11
CA GLU A 196 -22.30 -21.76 -11.76
C GLU A 196 -21.83 -22.73 -12.88
N GLY A 197 -21.96 -22.41 -14.17
CA GLY A 197 -21.76 -23.34 -15.28
C GLY A 197 -20.39 -23.36 -15.99
N ARG A 198 -19.41 -22.52 -15.63
CA ARG A 198 -18.08 -22.56 -16.29
C ARG A 198 -16.93 -22.21 -15.36
N LYS A 199 -16.62 -23.14 -14.44
CA LYS A 199 -15.34 -23.16 -13.73
C LYS A 199 -14.27 -23.55 -14.74
N ASN A 200 -13.59 -22.59 -15.37
CA ASN A 200 -12.27 -22.77 -16.00
C ASN A 200 -11.74 -21.40 -16.47
N GLY A 201 -11.38 -20.58 -15.49
CA GLY A 201 -10.53 -19.41 -15.68
C GLY A 201 -9.41 -19.49 -14.66
N GLU A 202 -8.52 -20.48 -14.80
CA GLU A 202 -7.38 -20.60 -13.91
C GLU A 202 -6.38 -19.48 -14.22
N PHE A 203 -6.22 -18.54 -13.29
CA PHE A 203 -5.00 -17.76 -13.24
C PHE A 203 -3.86 -18.71 -12.91
N GLY A 204 -2.79 -18.72 -13.71
CA GLY A 204 -1.61 -19.52 -13.45
C GLY A 204 -1.06 -19.33 -12.02
N PRO A 205 -0.30 -20.31 -11.50
CA PRO A 205 0.18 -20.29 -10.12
C PRO A 205 1.04 -19.06 -9.83
N THR A 206 0.99 -18.55 -8.59
CA THR A 206 1.91 -17.50 -8.14
C THR A 206 3.32 -18.07 -8.14
N THR A 207 4.23 -17.50 -8.93
CA THR A 207 5.64 -17.89 -8.86
C THR A 207 6.23 -17.33 -7.57
N THR A 208 6.70 -18.19 -6.67
CA THR A 208 7.43 -17.75 -5.48
C THR A 208 8.91 -17.60 -5.83
N ARG A 209 9.52 -16.49 -5.43
CA ARG A 209 10.98 -16.30 -5.54
C ARG A 209 11.54 -15.85 -4.18
N LEU A 210 12.82 -16.08 -3.94
CA LEU A 210 13.56 -15.31 -2.94
C LEU A 210 13.90 -13.95 -3.56
N PHE A 211 13.56 -12.87 -2.86
CA PHE A 211 13.73 -11.50 -3.36
C PHE A 211 14.79 -10.83 -2.52
N PRO A 212 16.08 -10.93 -2.90
CA PRO A 212 17.11 -10.15 -2.24
C PRO A 212 16.92 -8.64 -2.47
N ASN A 213 16.26 -8.22 -3.57
CA ASN A 213 16.05 -6.82 -3.91
C ASN A 213 14.87 -6.54 -4.87
N ALA A 214 14.38 -5.29 -4.86
CA ALA A 214 13.32 -4.80 -5.74
C ALA A 214 13.84 -4.37 -7.14
N TRP A 215 15.16 -4.41 -7.36
CA TRP A 215 15.82 -3.75 -8.48
C TRP A 215 15.70 -4.45 -9.84
N PRO A 216 15.87 -5.78 -9.94
CA PRO A 216 15.62 -6.52 -11.19
C PRO A 216 14.22 -6.29 -11.76
N TRP A 217 13.26 -5.95 -10.91
CA TRP A 217 11.87 -5.72 -11.27
C TRP A 217 11.64 -4.37 -11.95
N VAL A 218 12.36 -3.32 -11.54
CA VAL A 218 12.35 -2.01 -12.24
C VAL A 218 13.00 -2.16 -13.60
N ILE A 219 14.10 -2.93 -13.68
CA ILE A 219 14.76 -3.25 -14.93
C ILE A 219 13.78 -3.99 -15.85
N ALA A 220 13.06 -5.01 -15.37
CA ALA A 220 12.04 -5.69 -16.16
C ALA A 220 10.98 -4.70 -16.69
N ILE A 221 10.46 -3.81 -15.84
CA ILE A 221 9.45 -2.79 -16.21
C ILE A 221 9.94 -1.82 -17.29
N VAL A 222 11.22 -1.44 -17.27
CA VAL A 222 11.80 -0.42 -18.18
C VAL A 222 12.48 -1.05 -19.41
N HIS A 223 12.79 -2.35 -19.36
CA HIS A 223 13.60 -3.04 -20.38
C HIS A 223 12.81 -4.06 -21.22
N GLU A 224 11.59 -4.46 -20.85
CA GLU A 224 10.83 -5.58 -21.46
C GLU A 224 10.46 -5.47 -22.94
N ARG A 225 10.93 -4.47 -23.68
CA ARG A 225 10.48 -4.23 -25.06
C ARG A 225 11.33 -4.81 -26.18
N SER A 226 12.42 -5.52 -25.89
CA SER A 226 13.15 -6.28 -26.92
C SER A 226 12.53 -7.66 -27.22
N LYS A 227 11.39 -8.03 -26.58
CA LYS A 227 10.65 -9.28 -26.81
C LYS A 227 9.13 -9.01 -26.86
N PRO A 228 8.31 -9.86 -27.52
CA PRO A 228 6.86 -9.74 -27.50
C PRO A 228 6.30 -9.81 -26.07
N ILE A 229 5.30 -8.98 -25.76
CA ILE A 229 4.67 -8.91 -24.44
C ILE A 229 3.93 -10.24 -24.19
N SER A 230 4.54 -11.12 -23.41
CA SER A 230 3.95 -12.43 -23.07
C SER A 230 2.83 -12.33 -22.03
N SER A 231 2.84 -11.28 -21.21
CA SER A 231 1.82 -10.99 -20.18
C SER A 231 1.55 -9.48 -20.09
N PRO A 232 0.38 -8.97 -20.52
CA PRO A 232 0.03 -7.55 -20.43
C PRO A 232 -0.11 -7.05 -18.98
N VAL A 233 -0.23 -7.95 -18.00
CA VAL A 233 -0.35 -7.59 -16.59
C VAL A 233 0.67 -8.38 -15.76
N ILE A 234 1.49 -7.66 -15.00
CA ILE A 234 2.51 -8.22 -14.11
C ILE A 234 2.30 -7.65 -12.71
N ILE A 235 2.07 -8.49 -11.72
CA ILE A 235 1.80 -8.06 -10.34
C ILE A 235 2.74 -8.80 -9.39
N GLN A 236 3.46 -8.03 -8.57
CA GLN A 236 4.49 -8.55 -7.68
C GLN A 236 4.19 -8.18 -6.24
N PHE A 237 4.28 -9.15 -5.33
CA PHE A 237 4.01 -8.96 -3.91
C PHE A 237 5.28 -8.96 -3.07
N GLY A 238 5.44 -7.90 -2.27
CA GLY A 238 6.60 -7.68 -1.44
C GLY A 238 6.28 -6.95 -0.14
N HIS A 239 7.26 -6.20 0.35
CA HIS A 239 7.26 -5.58 1.66
C HIS A 239 7.30 -4.05 1.59
N ALA A 240 7.14 -3.38 2.74
CA ALA A 240 7.42 -1.95 2.82
C ALA A 240 8.89 -1.68 2.47
N GLU A 241 9.75 -2.62 2.83
CA GLU A 241 11.19 -2.67 2.57
C GLU A 241 11.50 -2.99 1.08
N THR A 242 10.51 -3.37 0.27
CA THR A 242 10.62 -3.48 -1.19
C THR A 242 10.32 -2.14 -1.86
N LEU A 243 9.22 -1.50 -1.47
CA LEU A 243 8.74 -0.25 -2.08
C LEU A 243 9.55 0.99 -1.66
N GLN A 244 10.00 1.07 -0.40
CA GLN A 244 10.72 2.25 0.08
C GLN A 244 12.06 2.47 -0.65
N PRO A 245 12.96 1.47 -0.75
CA PRO A 245 14.21 1.65 -1.49
C PRO A 245 13.97 1.99 -2.96
N LEU A 246 12.96 1.35 -3.57
CA LEU A 246 12.55 1.63 -4.94
C LEU A 246 12.15 3.10 -5.13
N LEU A 247 11.21 3.60 -4.31
CA LEU A 247 10.75 4.98 -4.40
C LEU A 247 11.88 5.98 -4.11
N SER A 248 12.75 5.68 -3.15
CA SER A 248 13.93 6.50 -2.87
C SER A 248 14.89 6.57 -4.07
N LEU A 249 15.14 5.44 -4.72
CA LEU A 249 16.00 5.36 -5.91
C LEU A 249 15.39 6.07 -7.12
N MET A 250 14.07 6.03 -7.26
CA MET A 250 13.34 6.82 -8.25
C MET A 250 13.35 8.33 -7.97
N GLY A 251 13.91 8.76 -6.82
CA GLY A 251 14.05 10.16 -6.42
C GLY A 251 12.84 10.73 -5.67
N TYR A 252 11.89 9.90 -5.25
CA TYR A 252 10.70 10.36 -4.56
C TYR A 252 10.92 10.60 -3.07
N PHE A 253 10.13 11.51 -2.51
CA PHE A 253 10.06 11.82 -1.07
C PHE A 253 11.41 12.21 -0.42
N LYS A 254 12.40 12.62 -1.21
CA LYS A 254 13.66 13.16 -0.70
C LYS A 254 13.43 14.55 -0.09
N ASP A 255 13.66 14.66 1.22
CA ASP A 255 13.68 15.93 1.94
C ASP A 255 14.94 16.74 1.57
N LYS A 256 14.80 18.07 1.54
CA LYS A 256 15.95 18.97 1.28
C LYS A 256 16.95 18.92 2.43
N VAL A 257 16.43 18.93 3.66
CA VAL A 257 17.22 18.83 4.88
C VAL A 257 17.21 17.38 5.34
N PRO A 258 18.38 16.74 5.57
CA PRO A 258 18.43 15.38 6.11
C PRO A 258 17.66 15.25 7.42
N LEU A 259 16.91 14.16 7.56
CA LEU A 259 16.18 13.85 8.78
C LEU A 259 17.15 13.33 9.83
N ASN A 260 17.35 14.09 10.91
CA ASN A 260 18.22 13.71 12.01
C ASN A 260 17.45 13.77 13.35
N ALA A 261 18.01 13.17 14.41
CA ALA A 261 17.35 13.17 15.71
C ALA A 261 17.21 14.59 16.30
N SER A 262 18.18 15.47 16.03
CA SER A 262 18.23 16.83 16.59
C SER A 262 17.23 17.81 15.96
N ASN A 263 16.79 17.58 14.72
CA ASN A 263 15.90 18.48 13.98
C ASN A 263 14.43 18.06 14.00
N TYR A 264 14.05 17.07 14.82
CA TYR A 264 12.68 16.53 14.87
C TYR A 264 11.59 17.62 14.92
N ARG A 265 11.74 18.63 15.78
CA ARG A 265 10.75 19.72 15.95
C ARG A 265 10.57 20.55 14.68
N HIS A 266 11.60 20.67 13.85
CA HIS A 266 11.60 21.45 12.60
C HIS A 266 11.16 20.63 11.38
N GLN A 267 10.97 19.31 11.53
CA GLN A 267 10.62 18.38 10.44
C GLN A 267 9.12 18.05 10.38
N SER A 268 8.26 18.90 10.94
CA SER A 268 6.80 18.70 10.95
C SER A 268 6.19 18.59 9.54
N LYS A 269 6.82 19.23 8.54
CA LYS A 269 6.42 19.23 7.13
C LYS A 269 7.27 18.32 6.22
N ARG A 270 8.03 17.39 6.78
CA ARG A 270 8.87 16.45 6.01
C ARG A 270 8.05 15.66 4.97
N LYS A 271 8.66 15.41 3.82
CA LYS A 271 8.11 14.61 2.72
C LYS A 271 8.18 13.13 3.03
N PHE A 272 9.29 12.66 3.61
CA PHE A 272 9.47 11.25 3.90
C PHE A 272 8.62 10.83 5.10
N ARG A 273 7.38 10.40 4.84
CA ARG A 273 6.43 9.91 5.86
C ARG A 273 5.93 8.52 5.49
N THR A 274 6.53 7.49 6.07
CA THR A 274 6.32 6.10 5.65
C THR A 274 4.87 5.63 5.70
N GLY A 275 4.05 6.11 6.65
CA GLY A 275 2.61 5.80 6.69
C GLY A 275 1.79 6.40 5.55
N ARG A 276 2.31 7.43 4.87
CA ARG A 276 1.70 8.00 3.66
C ARG A 276 2.28 7.47 2.35
N ILE A 277 3.44 6.80 2.43
CA ILE A 277 4.19 6.32 1.27
C ILE A 277 3.92 4.82 1.07
N VAL A 278 4.09 4.06 2.15
CA VAL A 278 3.96 2.60 2.19
C VAL A 278 3.15 2.16 3.42
N PRO A 279 1.84 2.45 3.53
CA PRO A 279 0.96 1.78 4.49
C PRO A 279 0.82 0.28 4.16
N TYR A 280 0.04 -0.48 4.92
CA TYR A 280 -0.38 -1.82 4.48
C TYR A 280 -1.10 -1.76 3.12
N ALA A 281 -0.96 -2.79 2.29
CA ALA A 281 -1.53 -2.85 0.93
C ALA A 281 -1.08 -1.73 -0.05
N ALA A 282 0.00 -1.01 0.30
CA ALA A 282 0.60 -0.01 -0.58
C ALA A 282 0.94 -0.59 -1.95
N ASN A 283 0.76 0.20 -3.00
CA ASN A 283 0.90 -0.28 -4.37
C ASN A 283 1.55 0.79 -5.26
N LEU A 284 2.53 0.40 -6.07
CA LEU A 284 3.16 1.23 -7.08
C LEU A 284 2.88 0.61 -8.45
N LEU A 285 2.14 1.33 -9.29
CA LEU A 285 1.69 0.86 -10.60
C LEU A 285 2.35 1.70 -11.70
N PHE A 286 2.78 1.02 -12.76
CA PHE A 286 3.20 1.59 -14.02
C PHE A 286 2.20 1.18 -15.08
N VAL A 287 1.55 2.17 -15.70
CA VAL A 287 0.60 1.94 -16.79
C VAL A 287 1.21 2.45 -18.07
N LEU A 288 1.50 1.54 -18.99
CA LEU A 288 1.96 1.84 -20.34
C LEU A 288 0.75 1.96 -21.25
N TYR A 289 0.74 3.00 -22.06
CA TYR A 289 -0.29 3.27 -23.05
C TYR A 289 0.30 3.28 -24.46
N HIS A 290 -0.52 2.84 -25.41
CA HIS A 290 -0.31 3.02 -26.85
C HIS A 290 -1.24 4.13 -27.35
N CYS A 291 -0.70 5.11 -28.07
CA CYS A 291 -1.44 6.29 -28.53
C CYS A 291 -1.40 6.37 -30.05
N GLU A 292 -2.55 6.11 -30.70
CA GLU A 292 -2.67 5.97 -32.15
C GLU A 292 -2.44 7.30 -32.91
N GLN A 293 -2.75 8.43 -32.29
CA GLN A 293 -2.64 9.77 -32.90
C GLN A 293 -1.27 10.43 -32.68
N ALA A 294 -0.23 9.64 -32.48
CA ALA A 294 1.11 10.16 -32.22
C ALA A 294 1.73 10.76 -33.49
N LYS A 295 2.29 11.98 -33.37
CA LYS A 295 2.97 12.68 -34.47
C LYS A 295 4.33 12.06 -34.83
N SER A 296 4.89 11.25 -33.94
CA SER A 296 6.16 10.55 -34.16
C SER A 296 6.13 9.17 -33.47
N PRO A 297 6.94 8.19 -33.93
CA PRO A 297 7.06 6.88 -33.28
C PRO A 297 7.50 6.96 -31.80
N LYS A 298 8.21 8.03 -31.42
CA LYS A 298 8.65 8.26 -30.03
C LYS A 298 7.50 8.72 -29.12
N ASP A 299 6.43 9.26 -29.69
CA ASP A 299 5.25 9.77 -28.98
C ASP A 299 4.12 8.73 -28.85
N GLU A 300 4.28 7.59 -29.52
CA GLU A 300 3.32 6.49 -29.60
C GLU A 300 3.13 5.80 -28.24
N TYR A 301 4.11 5.92 -27.33
CA TYR A 301 4.05 5.28 -26.01
C TYR A 301 4.16 6.28 -24.88
N LYS A 302 3.12 6.30 -24.04
CA LYS A 302 3.04 7.13 -22.85
C LYS A 302 2.94 6.28 -21.60
N VAL A 303 3.38 6.85 -20.49
CA VAL A 303 3.38 6.18 -19.19
C VAL A 303 2.81 7.09 -18.11
N GLN A 304 2.02 6.48 -17.23
CA GLN A 304 1.58 7.07 -15.96
C GLN A 304 2.04 6.16 -14.82
N ILE A 305 2.43 6.78 -13.70
CA ILE A 305 2.77 6.07 -12.46
C ILE A 305 1.69 6.38 -11.44
N LEU A 306 1.22 5.36 -10.72
CA LEU A 306 0.34 5.54 -9.57
C LEU A 306 1.02 5.01 -8.33
N LEU A 307 1.00 5.80 -7.25
CA LEU A 307 1.36 5.34 -5.92
C LEU A 307 0.11 5.39 -5.05
N ASN A 308 -0.24 4.26 -4.48
CA ASN A 308 -1.43 4.05 -3.68
C ASN A 308 -2.68 4.54 -4.43
N GLU A 309 -2.89 4.04 -5.65
CA GLU A 309 -4.03 4.40 -6.51
C GLU A 309 -4.16 5.90 -6.85
N LYS A 310 -3.14 6.74 -6.60
CA LYS A 310 -3.09 8.15 -6.98
C LYS A 310 -1.97 8.41 -7.97
N LEU A 311 -2.23 9.25 -8.98
CA LEU A 311 -1.20 9.66 -9.94
C LEU A 311 0.02 10.26 -9.24
N LEU A 312 1.18 9.70 -9.52
CA LEU A 312 2.48 10.14 -9.02
C LEU A 312 3.17 10.99 -10.10
N PRO A 313 3.40 12.29 -9.86
CA PRO A 313 4.09 13.15 -10.83
C PRO A 313 5.55 12.73 -11.02
N PHE A 314 6.04 12.69 -12.26
CA PHE A 314 7.43 12.36 -12.55
C PHE A 314 8.39 13.39 -11.96
N THR A 315 9.40 12.93 -11.22
CA THR A 315 10.39 13.78 -10.51
C THR A 315 11.11 14.78 -11.41
N TYR A 316 11.39 14.41 -12.65
CA TYR A 316 12.12 15.23 -13.63
C TYR A 316 11.26 16.23 -14.42
N SER A 317 9.93 16.19 -14.30
CA SER A 317 9.05 17.09 -15.07
C SER A 317 7.90 17.69 -14.30
N GLY A 318 7.54 17.14 -13.13
CA GLY A 318 6.35 17.52 -12.38
C GLY A 318 5.03 17.14 -13.06
N LYS A 319 5.06 16.57 -14.27
CA LYS A 319 3.87 16.12 -15.01
C LYS A 319 3.43 14.73 -14.54
N LYS A 320 2.16 14.39 -14.76
CA LYS A 320 1.58 13.07 -14.41
C LYS A 320 1.59 12.07 -15.57
N VAL A 321 2.06 12.50 -16.74
CA VAL A 321 2.18 11.72 -17.97
C VAL A 321 3.56 12.00 -18.54
N SER A 322 4.25 10.98 -19.02
CA SER A 322 5.53 11.11 -19.72
C SER A 322 5.60 10.20 -20.92
N LEU A 323 6.51 10.49 -21.85
CA LEU A 323 6.88 9.56 -22.90
C LEU A 323 7.63 8.37 -22.28
N TYR A 324 7.34 7.17 -22.76
CA TYR A 324 8.03 5.97 -22.29
C TYR A 324 9.54 6.04 -22.54
N SER A 325 9.95 6.55 -23.70
CA SER A 325 11.36 6.79 -24.06
C SER A 325 12.05 7.74 -23.07
N LYS A 326 11.39 8.82 -22.68
CA LYS A 326 11.91 9.78 -21.70
C LYS A 326 12.07 9.16 -20.31
N LEU A 327 11.10 8.33 -19.89
CA LEU A 327 11.21 7.57 -18.64
C LEU A 327 12.41 6.63 -18.66
N LYS A 328 12.55 5.86 -19.74
CA LYS A 328 13.66 4.92 -19.93
C LYS A 328 15.01 5.63 -19.86
N ASN A 329 15.17 6.71 -20.62
CA ASN A 329 16.42 7.47 -20.65
C ASN A 329 16.75 8.09 -19.28
N HIS A 330 15.75 8.60 -18.55
CA HIS A 330 15.96 9.18 -17.24
C HIS A 330 16.51 8.18 -16.22
N TYR A 331 16.01 6.94 -16.23
CA TYR A 331 16.46 5.90 -15.30
C TYR A 331 17.57 5.01 -15.88
N GLN A 332 17.94 5.17 -17.16
CA GLN A 332 18.93 4.32 -17.84
C GLN A 332 20.26 4.24 -17.09
N PHE A 333 20.80 5.37 -16.65
CA PHE A 333 22.06 5.41 -15.90
C PHE A 333 21.95 4.61 -14.59
N SER A 334 20.87 4.80 -13.83
CA SER A 334 20.65 4.03 -12.61
C SER A 334 20.58 2.53 -12.93
N LEU A 335 19.84 2.16 -13.97
CA LEU A 335 19.63 0.77 -14.41
C LEU A 335 20.92 0.09 -14.90
N GLN A 336 21.84 0.84 -15.51
CA GLN A 336 23.09 0.31 -16.08
C GLN A 336 24.28 0.36 -15.11
N ASN A 337 24.35 1.38 -14.25
CA ASN A 337 25.51 1.64 -13.39
C ASN A 337 25.28 1.29 -11.92
N CYS A 338 24.15 0.67 -11.59
CA CYS A 338 24.00 0.01 -10.30
C CYS A 338 24.72 -1.34 -10.35
N GLU A 339 26.01 -1.35 -10.02
CA GLU A 339 26.78 -2.56 -9.72
C GLU A 339 26.29 -3.16 -8.39
N PHE A 340 25.03 -3.59 -8.36
CA PHE A 340 24.35 -4.07 -7.16
C PHE A 340 25.13 -5.21 -6.50
N ALA A 341 25.69 -6.12 -7.30
CA ALA A 341 26.51 -7.22 -6.81
C ALA A 341 27.74 -6.72 -6.04
N LYS A 342 28.41 -5.67 -6.54
CA LYS A 342 29.56 -5.06 -5.87
C LYS A 342 29.17 -4.28 -4.62
N VAL A 343 28.13 -3.44 -4.71
CA VAL A 343 27.64 -2.64 -3.57
C VAL A 343 27.16 -3.53 -2.42
N CYS A 344 26.52 -4.65 -2.75
CA CYS A 344 25.99 -5.59 -1.76
C CYS A 344 26.94 -6.76 -1.45
N SER A 345 28.14 -6.78 -2.04
CA SER A 345 29.11 -7.87 -1.91
C SER A 345 28.48 -9.26 -2.12
N ILE A 346 27.64 -9.38 -3.14
CA ILE A 346 26.99 -10.63 -3.51
C ILE A 346 27.91 -11.36 -4.47
N ASP A 347 28.35 -12.55 -4.08
CA ASP A 347 29.06 -13.46 -4.99
C ASP A 347 28.18 -13.73 -6.22
N GLU A 348 28.68 -13.41 -7.42
CA GLU A 348 27.99 -13.62 -8.71
C GLU A 348 27.67 -15.10 -9.01
N LYS A 349 28.04 -16.02 -8.11
CA LYS A 349 27.89 -17.48 -8.24
C LYS A 349 26.57 -18.07 -7.68
N CYS A 350 25.57 -17.27 -7.31
CA CYS A 350 24.24 -17.79 -6.91
C CYS A 350 23.23 -17.72 -8.08
N PRO A 351 22.37 -18.74 -8.26
CA PRO A 351 22.40 -19.61 -9.44
C PRO A 351 21.67 -19.04 -10.65
N ARG A 352 22.16 -19.42 -11.85
CA ARG A 352 21.36 -19.43 -13.07
C ARG A 352 20.17 -20.35 -12.81
N ILE A 353 18.97 -19.78 -12.77
CA ILE A 353 17.74 -20.56 -12.89
C ILE A 353 17.76 -21.07 -14.33
N ASN A 354 18.11 -22.34 -14.50
CA ASN A 354 18.03 -23.02 -15.78
C ASN A 354 16.58 -22.91 -16.30
N SER A 355 16.49 -22.48 -17.56
CA SER A 355 15.29 -22.36 -18.39
C SER A 355 14.53 -23.67 -18.55
#